data_AF-A0A7K3IYU3-F1
#
_entry.id   AF-A0A7K3IYU3-F1
#
_cell.length_a   1.000
_cell.length_b   1.000
_cell.length_c   1.000
_cell.angle_alpha   90.00
_cell.angle_beta   90.00
_cell.angle_gamma   90.00
#
_symmetry.space_group_name_H-M   'P 1'
#
loop_
_entity.id
_entity.type
_entity.pdbx_description
1 polymer ?
#
loop_
_entity_poly.entity_id
_entity_poly.type
_entity_poly.pdbx_seq_one_letter_code
_entity_poly.pdbx_strand_id
1 'polypeptide(L)'
;MISITIDNHKVAVKEGDTILKAAEKAGIVIPTLCHKDGVEHYSSCMVCIVKDIKKNSFLPSCSAMAKEGMEIDASGEAVIMMRKKAVSMLLTEHRAECEAPCRIVCPAGYNIPLMNRMLTAADYEGATNLIRSETAAEELKCISCKAYCENACRRKKIDEPLSIRNTRIFIYEHINRHVAADKVIDNNLKPVVQKNASIGEEPNLRKRFFSKTGRIEDNELKEWLKECSGDGTRYRVIDDFESASKEAGSCMHCDCRAASNCRLREVAESLSLKDPSGKIVNLPLAKKINHRSGLIFENGKCIKCGLCVRVCEDSKEEPVLCFINRGFISVISEPLTEEFDNTLITQTDICVSVCPTGALAKFR
;
A
#
# COMPACT_ATOMS: atom_id res chain seq x y z
N MET A 1 -8.16 -38.64 -12.06
CA MET A 1 -8.72 -37.32 -12.43
C MET A 1 -10.10 -37.28 -11.84
N ILE A 2 -10.41 -36.24 -11.07
CA ILE A 2 -11.74 -36.04 -10.47
C ILE A 2 -12.49 -34.94 -11.22
N SER A 3 -13.80 -35.09 -11.38
CA SER A 3 -14.67 -34.10 -12.02
C SER A 3 -15.42 -33.28 -10.98
N ILE A 4 -15.33 -31.97 -11.10
CA ILE A 4 -16.04 -30.98 -10.27
C ILE A 4 -16.72 -29.95 -11.18
N THR A 5 -17.85 -29.38 -10.74
CA THR A 5 -18.52 -28.28 -11.43
C THR A 5 -18.34 -27.00 -10.62
N ILE A 6 -17.89 -25.91 -11.24
CA ILE A 6 -17.74 -24.59 -10.63
C ILE A 6 -18.44 -23.56 -11.52
N ASP A 7 -19.42 -22.82 -11.01
CA ASP A 7 -20.22 -21.85 -11.78
C ASP A 7 -20.71 -22.42 -13.14
N ASN A 8 -21.30 -23.62 -13.09
CA ASN A 8 -21.76 -24.40 -14.25
C ASN A 8 -20.67 -24.89 -15.23
N HIS A 9 -19.39 -24.65 -14.95
CA HIS A 9 -18.27 -25.16 -15.73
C HIS A 9 -17.77 -26.47 -15.14
N LYS A 10 -17.84 -27.55 -15.93
CA LYS A 10 -17.29 -28.85 -15.54
C LYS A 10 -15.79 -28.88 -15.82
N VAL A 11 -14.99 -29.15 -14.80
CA VAL A 11 -13.52 -29.20 -14.88
C VAL A 11 -13.00 -30.50 -14.30
N ALA A 12 -12.01 -31.09 -14.98
CA ALA A 12 -11.31 -32.28 -14.51
C ALA A 12 -9.97 -31.88 -13.87
N VAL A 13 -9.76 -32.29 -12.62
CA VAL A 13 -8.55 -31.94 -11.85
C VAL A 13 -7.88 -33.16 -11.26
N LYS A 14 -6.66 -32.99 -10.75
CA LYS A 14 -5.95 -34.09 -10.08
C LYS A 14 -6.53 -34.27 -8.68
N GLU A 15 -6.52 -35.50 -8.20
CA GLU A 15 -6.88 -35.77 -6.81
C GLU A 15 -5.87 -35.06 -5.90
N GLY A 16 -6.36 -34.36 -4.86
CA GLY A 16 -5.55 -33.50 -4.01
C GLY A 16 -5.41 -32.04 -4.49
N ASP A 17 -5.93 -31.67 -5.67
CA ASP A 17 -6.06 -30.26 -6.04
C ASP A 17 -7.11 -29.56 -5.14
N THR A 18 -6.85 -28.30 -4.78
CA THR A 18 -7.83 -27.47 -4.06
C THR A 18 -8.92 -26.96 -4.99
N ILE A 19 -10.05 -26.53 -4.44
CA ILE A 19 -11.12 -25.90 -5.21
C ILE A 19 -10.61 -24.64 -5.92
N LEU A 20 -9.69 -23.88 -5.30
CA LEU A 20 -9.07 -22.71 -5.92
C LEU A 20 -8.30 -23.08 -7.20
N LYS A 21 -7.44 -24.11 -7.14
CA LYS A 21 -6.71 -24.62 -8.33
C LYS A 21 -7.67 -25.13 -9.42
N ALA A 22 -8.79 -25.73 -9.01
CA ALA A 22 -9.82 -26.17 -9.94
C ALA A 22 -10.51 -24.98 -10.64
N ALA A 23 -10.80 -23.91 -9.90
CA ALA A 23 -11.36 -22.68 -10.46
C ALA A 23 -10.40 -22.01 -11.44
N GLU A 24 -9.11 -21.94 -11.11
CA GLU A 24 -8.07 -21.40 -12.00
C GLU A 24 -7.99 -22.16 -13.33
N LYS A 25 -8.04 -23.51 -13.30
CA LYS A 25 -8.09 -24.34 -14.51
C LYS A 25 -9.36 -24.13 -15.34
N ALA A 26 -10.45 -23.74 -14.70
CA ALA A 26 -11.71 -23.39 -15.36
C ALA A 26 -11.76 -21.94 -15.87
N GLY A 27 -10.71 -21.14 -15.64
CA GLY A 27 -10.68 -19.71 -15.98
C GLY A 27 -11.54 -18.84 -15.05
N ILE A 28 -11.95 -19.37 -13.89
CA ILE A 28 -12.78 -18.68 -12.90
C ILE A 28 -11.88 -18.04 -11.86
N VAL A 29 -11.93 -16.71 -11.76
CA VAL A 29 -11.12 -15.94 -10.83
C VAL A 29 -11.79 -15.90 -9.45
N ILE A 30 -11.16 -16.53 -8.46
CA ILE A 30 -11.55 -16.40 -7.05
C ILE A 30 -10.52 -15.50 -6.34
N PRO A 31 -10.93 -14.36 -5.76
CA PRO A 31 -10.01 -13.45 -5.13
C PRO A 31 -9.40 -14.05 -3.85
N THR A 32 -8.13 -13.75 -3.60
CA THR A 32 -7.41 -14.17 -2.41
C THR A 32 -6.55 -13.03 -1.86
N LEU A 33 -6.31 -13.00 -0.54
CA LEU A 33 -5.36 -12.07 0.09
C LEU A 33 -4.26 -12.80 0.87
N CYS A 34 -4.56 -13.93 1.50
CA CYS A 34 -3.61 -14.72 2.31
C CYS A 34 -3.09 -15.98 1.60
N HIS A 35 -3.36 -16.16 0.30
CA HIS A 35 -2.92 -17.31 -0.49
C HIS A 35 -1.68 -16.95 -1.31
N LYS A 36 -0.76 -17.91 -1.42
CA LYS A 36 0.39 -17.92 -2.34
C LYS A 36 0.70 -19.38 -2.66
N ASP A 37 0.95 -19.67 -3.94
CA ASP A 37 1.30 -21.03 -4.35
C ASP A 37 2.64 -21.47 -3.76
N GLY A 38 2.72 -22.75 -3.40
CA GLY A 38 3.88 -23.33 -2.74
C GLY A 38 4.00 -23.04 -1.24
N VAL A 39 3.04 -22.32 -0.66
CA VAL A 39 3.02 -21.98 0.78
C VAL A 39 1.83 -22.68 1.45
N GLU A 40 2.02 -23.25 2.64
CA GLU A 40 0.95 -23.94 3.39
C GLU A 40 -0.24 -23.01 3.63
N HIS A 41 -1.48 -23.49 3.50
CA HIS A 41 -2.71 -22.69 3.62
C HIS A 41 -2.97 -22.23 5.07
N TYR A 42 -3.38 -20.95 5.25
CA TYR A 42 -3.77 -20.40 6.57
C TYR A 42 -5.25 -19.98 6.66
N SER A 43 -5.89 -19.69 5.52
CA SER A 43 -7.32 -19.34 5.39
C SER A 43 -7.84 -18.20 6.28
N SER A 44 -7.00 -17.27 6.76
CA SER A 44 -7.45 -16.19 7.66
C SER A 44 -8.28 -15.08 7.00
N CYS A 45 -8.05 -14.78 5.71
CA CYS A 45 -8.72 -13.64 5.07
C CYS A 45 -10.17 -13.90 4.66
N MET A 46 -10.57 -15.17 4.49
CA MET A 46 -11.89 -15.62 4.04
C MET A 46 -12.40 -15.01 2.71
N VAL A 47 -11.55 -14.33 1.93
CA VAL A 47 -11.91 -13.75 0.63
C VAL A 47 -12.15 -14.83 -0.43
N CYS A 48 -11.46 -15.97 -0.31
CA CYS A 48 -11.58 -17.10 -1.22
C CYS A 48 -12.84 -17.97 -0.99
N ILE A 49 -13.76 -17.51 -0.15
CA ILE A 49 -14.95 -18.28 0.22
C ILE A 49 -15.79 -18.60 -1.03
N VAL A 50 -16.31 -19.82 -1.06
CA VAL A 50 -17.21 -20.38 -2.07
C VAL A 50 -18.31 -21.18 -1.37
N LYS A 51 -19.37 -21.53 -2.08
CA LYS A 51 -20.48 -22.33 -1.55
C LYS A 51 -20.53 -23.69 -2.24
N ASP A 52 -20.52 -24.76 -1.46
CA ASP A 52 -20.91 -26.10 -1.92
C ASP A 52 -22.44 -26.15 -1.96
N ILE A 53 -23.01 -26.25 -3.17
CA ILE A 53 -24.45 -26.22 -3.40
C ILE A 53 -25.11 -27.44 -2.78
N LYS A 54 -24.50 -28.63 -2.94
CA LYS A 54 -25.07 -29.90 -2.49
C LYS A 54 -25.14 -30.01 -0.98
N LYS A 55 -24.10 -29.52 -0.29
CA LYS A 55 -24.04 -29.52 1.18
C LYS A 55 -24.63 -28.27 1.81
N ASN A 56 -24.99 -27.29 0.99
CA ASN A 56 -25.43 -25.96 1.42
C ASN A 56 -24.49 -25.33 2.47
N SER A 57 -23.18 -25.42 2.22
CA SER A 57 -22.13 -24.99 3.18
C SER A 57 -21.09 -24.09 2.52
N PHE A 58 -20.54 -23.14 3.27
CA PHE A 58 -19.47 -22.26 2.79
C PHE A 58 -18.10 -22.80 3.18
N LEU A 59 -17.16 -22.76 2.24
CA LEU A 59 -15.82 -23.30 2.42
C LEU A 59 -14.77 -22.34 1.83
N PRO A 60 -13.59 -22.22 2.42
CA PRO A 60 -12.47 -21.50 1.81
C PRO A 60 -11.88 -22.33 0.66
N SER A 61 -11.98 -21.83 -0.58
CA SER A 61 -11.49 -22.56 -1.76
C SER A 61 -9.98 -22.79 -1.77
N CYS A 62 -9.20 -21.95 -1.08
CA CYS A 62 -7.74 -22.08 -1.05
C CYS A 62 -7.24 -23.30 -0.26
N SER A 63 -8.03 -23.81 0.69
CA SER A 63 -7.64 -24.97 1.52
C SER A 63 -8.57 -26.18 1.35
N ALA A 64 -9.81 -25.97 0.87
CA ALA A 64 -10.73 -27.07 0.63
C ALA A 64 -10.30 -27.91 -0.59
N MET A 65 -10.17 -29.22 -0.39
CA MET A 65 -9.84 -30.17 -1.47
C MET A 65 -11.03 -30.42 -2.38
N ALA A 66 -10.79 -30.43 -3.69
CA ALA A 66 -11.79 -30.84 -4.67
C ALA A 66 -12.10 -32.34 -4.48
N LYS A 67 -13.38 -32.70 -4.54
CA LYS A 67 -13.86 -34.09 -4.50
C LYS A 67 -14.76 -34.36 -5.69
N GLU A 68 -14.78 -35.61 -6.13
CA GLU A 68 -15.62 -36.06 -7.25
C GLU A 68 -17.09 -35.65 -7.03
N GLY A 69 -17.68 -35.08 -8.07
CA GLY A 69 -19.09 -34.69 -8.07
C GLY A 69 -19.43 -33.48 -7.20
N MET A 70 -18.45 -32.72 -6.68
CA MET A 70 -18.73 -31.43 -6.05
C MET A 70 -19.36 -30.44 -7.02
N GLU A 71 -20.20 -29.55 -6.49
CA GLU A 71 -20.86 -28.48 -7.24
C GLU A 71 -20.69 -27.19 -6.45
N ILE A 72 -19.87 -26.29 -6.99
CA ILE A 72 -19.38 -25.09 -6.31
C ILE A 72 -19.95 -23.86 -6.99
N ASP A 73 -20.57 -23.01 -6.17
CA ASP A 73 -20.90 -21.63 -6.51
C ASP A 73 -19.77 -20.72 -6.01
N ALA A 74 -19.15 -20.00 -6.93
CA ALA A 74 -18.05 -19.07 -6.67
C ALA A 74 -18.38 -17.61 -6.99
N SER A 75 -19.48 -17.34 -7.72
CA SER A 75 -19.88 -16.01 -8.18
C SER A 75 -21.31 -15.60 -7.78
N GLY A 76 -22.08 -16.49 -7.15
CA GLY A 76 -23.43 -16.25 -6.69
C GLY A 76 -23.53 -15.18 -5.61
N GLU A 77 -24.73 -14.61 -5.48
CA GLU A 77 -25.00 -13.49 -4.59
C GLU A 77 -24.65 -13.79 -3.12
N ALA A 78 -24.94 -15.00 -2.67
CA ALA A 78 -24.63 -15.43 -1.31
C ALA A 78 -23.11 -15.45 -1.03
N VAL A 79 -22.32 -15.88 -2.02
CA VAL A 79 -20.85 -15.90 -1.95
C VAL A 79 -20.29 -14.48 -1.96
N ILE A 80 -20.78 -13.63 -2.87
CA ILE A 80 -20.39 -12.21 -2.93
C ILE A 80 -20.72 -11.51 -1.61
N MET A 81 -21.88 -11.77 -1.01
CA MET A 81 -22.26 -11.21 0.28
C MET A 81 -21.28 -11.64 1.39
N MET A 82 -20.87 -12.91 1.41
CA MET A 82 -19.89 -13.40 2.39
C MET A 82 -18.51 -12.76 2.18
N ARG A 83 -18.06 -12.61 0.93
CA ARG A 83 -16.81 -11.89 0.61
C ARG A 83 -16.85 -10.44 1.07
N LYS A 84 -17.96 -9.75 0.82
CA LYS A 84 -18.18 -8.37 1.30
C LYS A 84 -18.05 -8.29 2.81
N LYS A 85 -18.65 -9.21 3.57
CA LYS A 85 -18.55 -9.28 5.03
C LYS A 85 -17.10 -9.53 5.50
N ALA A 86 -16.40 -10.49 4.88
CA ALA A 86 -15.01 -10.78 5.20
C ALA A 86 -14.11 -9.56 5.00
N VAL A 87 -14.17 -8.92 3.83
CA VAL A 87 -13.34 -7.75 3.51
C VAL A 87 -13.72 -6.55 4.38
N SER A 88 -15.01 -6.34 4.68
CA SER A 88 -15.47 -5.28 5.58
C SER A 88 -14.92 -5.46 7.01
N MET A 89 -14.79 -6.71 7.47
CA MET A 89 -14.19 -7.00 8.77
C MET A 89 -12.69 -6.68 8.77
N LEU A 90 -11.95 -7.10 7.73
CA LEU A 90 -10.53 -6.74 7.57
C LEU A 90 -10.34 -5.22 7.54
N LEU A 91 -11.19 -4.50 6.83
CA LEU A 91 -11.16 -3.04 6.73
C LEU A 91 -11.49 -2.35 8.06
N THR A 92 -12.24 -2.99 8.96
CA THR A 92 -12.54 -2.43 10.28
C THR A 92 -11.29 -2.43 11.18
N GLU A 93 -10.42 -3.43 11.08
CA GLU A 93 -9.13 -3.45 11.78
C GLU A 93 -8.02 -2.70 11.03
N HIS A 94 -8.18 -2.50 9.71
CA HIS A 94 -7.22 -1.77 8.88
C HIS A 94 -7.27 -0.26 9.14
N ARG A 95 -6.41 0.20 10.04
CA ARG A 95 -6.24 1.60 10.43
C ARG A 95 -5.13 2.24 9.58
N ALA A 96 -5.43 2.55 8.32
CA ALA A 96 -4.49 3.22 7.41
C ALA A 96 -5.19 4.15 6.40
N GLU A 97 -4.43 5.10 5.86
CA GLU A 97 -4.86 5.94 4.73
C GLU A 97 -4.27 5.43 3.43
N CYS A 98 -5.10 5.27 2.39
CA CYS A 98 -4.61 4.85 1.07
C CYS A 98 -3.74 5.95 0.42
N GLU A 99 -4.14 7.21 0.57
CA GLU A 99 -3.42 8.38 0.05
C GLU A 99 -3.20 9.38 1.19
N ALA A 100 -2.09 10.12 1.16
CA ALA A 100 -1.84 11.14 2.18
C ALA A 100 -2.91 12.25 2.14
N PRO A 101 -3.23 12.85 3.31
CA PRO A 101 -4.17 13.97 3.39
C PRO A 101 -3.76 15.14 2.50
N CYS A 102 -2.46 15.43 2.42
CA CYS A 102 -1.94 16.53 1.61
C CYS A 102 -2.22 16.36 0.10
N ARG A 103 -2.25 15.11 -0.41
CA ARG A 103 -2.61 14.79 -1.80
C ARG A 103 -4.12 14.89 -2.00
N ILE A 104 -4.90 14.33 -1.08
CA ILE A 104 -6.38 14.29 -1.18
C ILE A 104 -6.99 15.69 -1.17
N VAL A 105 -6.53 16.58 -0.29
CA VAL A 105 -7.08 17.95 -0.20
C VAL A 105 -6.56 18.88 -1.29
N CYS A 106 -5.56 18.46 -2.06
CA CYS A 106 -5.01 19.29 -3.13
C CYS A 106 -6.04 19.44 -4.27
N PRO A 107 -6.49 20.67 -4.59
CA PRO A 107 -7.44 20.87 -5.69
C PRO A 107 -6.90 20.38 -7.03
N ALA A 108 -5.58 20.49 -7.22
CA ALA A 108 -4.85 20.06 -8.41
C ALA A 108 -4.44 18.57 -8.39
N GLY A 109 -4.60 17.86 -7.26
CA GLY A 109 -4.28 16.43 -7.16
C GLY A 109 -2.78 16.10 -7.13
N TYR A 110 -1.92 17.08 -6.87
CA TYR A 110 -0.47 16.92 -6.88
C TYR A 110 0.06 15.82 -5.95
N ASN A 111 1.00 15.01 -6.44
CA ASN A 111 1.65 13.90 -5.74
C ASN A 111 2.77 14.39 -4.81
N ILE A 112 2.37 15.13 -3.77
CA ILE A 112 3.25 15.68 -2.74
C ILE A 112 4.10 14.59 -2.04
N PRO A 113 3.58 13.40 -1.70
CA PRO A 113 4.40 12.37 -1.10
C PRO A 113 5.55 11.90 -1.99
N LEU A 114 5.31 11.72 -3.29
CA LEU A 114 6.37 11.34 -4.25
C LEU A 114 7.42 12.44 -4.38
N MET A 115 7.00 13.70 -4.50
CA MET A 115 7.91 14.84 -4.52
C MET A 115 8.83 14.86 -3.29
N ASN A 116 8.27 14.71 -2.08
CA ASN A 116 9.06 14.71 -0.85
C ASN A 116 10.04 13.54 -0.79
N ARG A 117 9.68 12.36 -1.31
CA ARG A 117 10.61 11.21 -1.40
C ARG A 117 11.77 11.49 -2.35
N MET A 118 11.49 12.02 -3.54
CA MET A 118 12.51 12.39 -4.52
C MET A 118 13.49 13.41 -3.94
N LEU A 119 12.99 14.46 -3.29
CA LEU A 119 13.82 15.48 -2.64
C LEU A 119 14.71 14.87 -1.54
N THR A 120 14.14 14.07 -0.63
CA THR A 120 14.91 13.40 0.44
C THR A 120 15.95 12.42 -0.11
N ALA A 121 15.72 11.84 -1.28
CA ALA A 121 16.68 10.99 -1.99
C ALA A 121 17.70 11.78 -2.83
N ALA A 122 17.69 13.11 -2.76
CA ALA A 122 18.46 14.03 -3.61
C ALA A 122 18.21 13.87 -5.13
N ASP A 123 17.08 13.29 -5.53
CA ASP A 123 16.61 13.20 -6.91
C ASP A 123 15.88 14.50 -7.32
N TYR A 124 16.66 15.57 -7.47
CA TYR A 124 16.13 16.89 -7.83
C TYR A 124 15.58 16.95 -9.25
N GLU A 125 16.20 16.19 -10.17
CA GLU A 125 15.75 16.08 -11.55
C GLU A 125 14.39 15.36 -11.63
N GLY A 126 14.22 14.24 -10.92
CA GLY A 126 12.94 13.54 -10.81
C GLY A 126 11.85 14.42 -10.21
N ALA A 127 12.15 15.16 -9.13
CA ALA A 127 11.20 16.10 -8.52
C ALA A 127 10.79 17.22 -9.49
N THR A 128 11.75 17.75 -10.25
CA THR A 128 11.54 18.76 -11.30
C THR A 128 10.64 18.21 -12.42
N ASN A 129 10.95 17.01 -12.92
CA ASN A 129 10.21 16.34 -13.97
C ASN A 129 8.77 16.03 -13.53
N LEU A 130 8.58 15.60 -12.28
CA LEU A 130 7.26 15.39 -11.68
C LEU A 130 6.43 16.67 -11.73
N ILE A 131 6.95 17.79 -11.21
CA ILE A 131 6.21 19.06 -11.20
C ILE A 131 5.89 19.51 -12.62
N ARG A 132 6.83 19.40 -13.56
CA ARG A 132 6.61 19.73 -14.98
C ARG A 132 5.47 18.90 -15.59
N SER A 133 5.41 17.61 -15.27
CA SER A 133 4.35 16.72 -15.76
C SER A 133 2.97 17.05 -15.17
N GLU A 134 2.92 17.51 -13.92
CA GLU A 134 1.68 17.82 -13.21
C GLU A 134 1.09 19.20 -13.56
N THR A 135 1.91 20.14 -14.02
CA THR A 135 1.43 21.46 -14.45
C THR A 135 1.05 21.51 -15.93
N ALA A 136 1.51 20.57 -16.77
CA ALA A 136 1.19 20.51 -18.19
C ALA A 136 1.40 21.85 -18.94
N ALA A 137 2.47 22.58 -18.61
CA ALA A 137 2.79 23.93 -19.11
C ALA A 137 1.82 25.06 -18.69
N GLU A 138 0.89 24.80 -17.77
CA GLU A 138 0.14 25.85 -17.07
C GLU A 138 0.96 26.44 -15.91
N GLU A 139 0.53 27.62 -15.44
CA GLU A 139 1.07 28.20 -14.22
C GLU A 139 0.81 27.29 -13.00
N LEU A 140 1.81 27.19 -12.13
CA LEU A 140 1.70 26.42 -10.90
C LEU A 140 0.57 26.97 -10.01
N LYS A 141 -0.50 26.19 -9.83
CA LYS A 141 -1.65 26.54 -8.99
C LYS A 141 -1.29 26.86 -7.53
N CYS A 142 -0.12 26.40 -7.06
CA CYS A 142 0.37 26.72 -5.72
C CYS A 142 0.58 28.23 -5.50
N ILE A 143 0.90 29.01 -6.55
CA ILE A 143 1.17 30.44 -6.46
C ILE A 143 -0.03 31.18 -5.87
N SER A 144 -1.24 30.89 -6.34
CA SER A 144 -2.49 31.48 -5.85
C SER A 144 -3.23 30.62 -4.79
N CYS A 145 -2.64 29.50 -4.37
CA CYS A 145 -3.26 28.55 -3.44
C CYS A 145 -3.18 28.98 -1.97
N LYS A 146 -4.23 28.67 -1.20
CA LYS A 146 -4.32 28.85 0.27
C LYS A 146 -3.63 27.75 1.10
N ALA A 147 -2.64 27.06 0.53
CA ALA A 147 -1.88 26.00 1.19
C ALA A 147 -2.73 24.88 1.85
N TYR A 148 -3.76 24.36 1.15
CA TYR A 148 -4.62 23.28 1.66
C TYR A 148 -3.83 22.06 2.15
N CYS A 149 -2.77 21.69 1.43
CA CYS A 149 -1.89 20.58 1.78
C CYS A 149 -1.20 20.76 3.15
N GLU A 150 -0.77 21.97 3.48
CA GLU A 150 -0.12 22.30 4.75
C GLU A 150 -1.15 22.31 5.89
N ASN A 151 -2.35 22.81 5.62
CA ASN A 151 -3.46 22.79 6.58
C ASN A 151 -3.91 21.37 6.94
N ALA A 152 -3.84 20.42 6.00
CA ALA A 152 -4.13 19.01 6.22
C ALA A 152 -2.91 18.18 6.64
N CYS A 153 -1.72 18.79 6.75
CA CYS A 153 -0.51 18.06 7.10
C CYS A 153 -0.63 17.48 8.51
N ARG A 154 -0.52 16.15 8.64
CA ARG A 154 -0.63 15.47 9.95
C ARG A 154 0.39 15.97 10.96
N ARG A 155 1.56 16.45 10.50
CA ARG A 155 2.64 16.92 11.37
C ARG A 155 2.28 18.20 12.13
N LYS A 156 1.31 18.98 11.64
CA LYS A 156 0.75 20.15 12.33
C LYS A 156 0.22 19.82 13.73
N LYS A 157 -0.18 18.57 14.01
CA LYS A 157 -0.63 18.14 15.34
C LYS A 157 0.50 17.83 16.31
N ILE A 158 1.74 17.70 15.83
CA ILE A 158 2.93 17.47 16.66
C ILE A 158 3.64 18.80 16.89
N ASP A 159 4.02 19.47 15.80
CA ASP A 159 4.76 20.72 15.83
C ASP A 159 4.23 21.67 14.73
N GLU A 160 4.81 21.66 13.54
CA GLU A 160 4.50 22.56 12.45
C GLU A 160 4.32 21.77 11.13
N PRO A 161 3.38 22.18 10.26
CA PRO A 161 3.19 21.55 8.96
C PRO A 161 4.43 21.72 8.08
N LEU A 162 4.64 20.81 7.12
CA LEU A 162 5.69 20.99 6.11
C LEU A 162 5.38 22.20 5.21
N SER A 163 6.41 22.94 4.79
CA SER A 163 6.33 24.01 3.78
C SER A 163 6.21 23.47 2.36
N ILE A 164 5.19 22.63 2.13
CA ILE A 164 4.91 21.95 0.86
C ILE A 164 4.68 22.96 -0.28
N ARG A 165 3.93 24.04 -0.01
CA ARG A 165 3.60 25.05 -1.02
C ARG A 165 4.86 25.77 -1.47
N ASN A 166 5.67 26.25 -0.53
CA ASN A 166 6.87 27.02 -0.84
C ASN A 166 7.94 26.14 -1.50
N THR A 167 8.06 24.88 -1.08
CA THR A 167 8.93 23.89 -1.75
C THR A 167 8.55 23.70 -3.21
N ARG A 168 7.26 23.53 -3.54
CA ARG A 168 6.81 23.41 -4.94
C ARG A 168 7.04 24.67 -5.75
N ILE A 169 6.79 25.85 -5.17
CA ILE A 169 7.00 27.13 -5.86
C ILE A 169 8.48 27.29 -6.23
N PHE A 170 9.38 27.03 -5.28
CA PHE A 170 10.83 27.07 -5.51
C PHE A 170 11.24 26.16 -6.69
N ILE A 171 10.84 24.88 -6.67
CA ILE A 171 11.21 23.94 -7.73
C ILE A 171 10.65 24.41 -9.09
N TYR A 172 9.40 24.88 -9.13
CA TYR A 172 8.79 25.38 -10.36
C TYR A 172 9.50 26.61 -10.93
N GLU A 173 9.90 27.56 -10.09
CA GLU A 173 10.67 28.72 -10.54
C GLU A 173 12.05 28.31 -11.07
N HIS A 174 12.67 27.31 -10.45
CA HIS A 174 13.97 26.80 -10.89
C HIS A 174 13.90 26.13 -12.27
N ILE A 175 12.79 25.43 -12.59
CA ILE A 175 12.52 24.91 -13.94
C ILE A 175 12.61 26.03 -14.98
N ASN A 176 11.94 27.15 -14.73
CA ASN A 176 11.86 28.26 -15.68
C ASN A 176 13.20 29.01 -15.83
N ARG A 177 14.03 29.05 -14.78
CA ARG A 177 15.38 29.64 -14.85
C ARG A 177 16.32 28.83 -15.75
N HIS A 178 16.28 27.50 -15.70
CA HIS A 178 17.06 26.66 -16.62
C HIS A 178 16.57 26.78 -18.07
N VAL A 179 15.26 26.83 -18.31
CA VAL A 179 14.70 27.08 -19.65
C VAL A 179 15.09 28.46 -20.20
N ALA A 180 15.26 29.47 -19.34
CA ALA A 180 15.74 30.79 -19.74
C ALA A 180 17.26 30.84 -20.00
N ALA A 181 18.05 29.98 -19.36
CA ALA A 181 19.49 29.86 -19.57
C ALA A 181 19.85 29.07 -20.86
N ASP A 182 19.04 28.08 -21.24
CA ASP A 182 19.24 27.23 -22.42
C ASP A 182 18.69 27.84 -23.73
N LYS A 183 18.52 29.16 -23.82
CA LYS A 183 18.13 29.86 -25.08
C LYS A 183 19.26 29.95 -26.12
N VAL A 184 20.14 28.95 -26.18
CA VAL A 184 21.00 28.68 -27.33
C VAL A 184 21.10 27.15 -27.49
N ILE A 185 20.15 26.53 -28.21
CA ILE A 185 20.32 25.53 -29.29
C ILE A 185 19.06 24.66 -29.50
N ASP A 186 18.60 24.73 -30.75
CA ASP A 186 17.82 23.78 -31.57
C ASP A 186 16.39 23.34 -31.18
N ASN A 187 15.43 23.79 -32.00
CA ASN A 187 14.00 23.44 -31.99
C ASN A 187 13.71 21.98 -32.41
N ASN A 188 14.67 21.06 -32.30
CA ASN A 188 14.53 19.66 -32.72
C ASN A 188 14.72 18.63 -31.61
N LEU A 189 14.85 19.04 -30.34
CA LEU A 189 14.75 18.11 -29.21
C LEU A 189 13.29 17.69 -29.01
N LYS A 190 12.87 16.68 -29.79
CA LYS A 190 11.71 15.87 -29.42
C LYS A 190 11.93 15.38 -27.99
N PRO A 191 10.92 15.49 -27.10
CA PRO A 191 11.05 15.02 -25.73
C PRO A 191 11.41 13.54 -25.79
N VAL A 192 12.61 13.20 -25.29
CA VAL A 192 12.99 11.82 -25.02
C VAL A 192 12.22 11.41 -23.78
N VAL A 193 10.92 11.16 -23.98
CA VAL A 193 10.16 10.30 -23.08
C VAL A 193 10.78 8.93 -23.26
N GLN A 194 11.68 8.55 -22.35
CA GLN A 194 12.00 7.15 -22.18
C GLN A 194 10.70 6.45 -21.78
N LYS A 195 10.00 5.91 -22.78
CA LYS A 195 8.93 4.94 -22.61
C LYS A 195 9.53 3.67 -22.01
N ASN A 196 9.79 3.67 -20.71
CA ASN A 196 9.97 2.45 -19.96
C ASN A 196 8.74 2.23 -19.10
N ALA A 197 8.05 1.14 -19.43
CA ALA A 197 6.90 0.53 -18.77
C ALA A 197 5.67 1.43 -18.55
N SER A 198 4.79 1.47 -19.56
CA SER A 198 3.33 1.54 -19.39
C SER A 198 2.82 2.26 -18.12
N ILE A 199 2.99 3.59 -18.07
CA ILE A 199 2.11 4.42 -17.25
C ILE A 199 0.77 4.43 -18.02
N GLY A 200 -0.02 3.38 -17.83
CA GLY A 200 -1.46 3.47 -18.10
C GLY A 200 -1.99 4.67 -17.33
N GLU A 201 -2.99 5.38 -17.88
CA GLU A 201 -3.64 6.50 -17.20
C GLU A 201 -3.79 6.20 -15.71
N GLU A 202 -3.13 6.98 -14.84
CA GLU A 202 -3.24 6.76 -13.40
C GLU A 202 -4.75 6.76 -13.08
N PRO A 203 -5.29 5.64 -12.55
CA PRO A 203 -6.72 5.54 -12.31
C PRO A 203 -7.14 6.70 -11.41
N ASN A 204 -8.17 7.44 -11.82
CA ASN A 204 -8.62 8.65 -11.14
C ASN A 204 -8.72 8.42 -9.63
N LEU A 205 -7.75 8.97 -8.88
CA LEU A 205 -7.57 8.69 -7.45
C LEU A 205 -8.82 9.01 -6.63
N ARG A 206 -9.64 9.96 -7.10
CA ARG A 206 -10.90 10.36 -6.43
C ARG A 206 -12.00 9.31 -6.59
N LYS A 207 -11.91 8.42 -7.58
CA LYS A 207 -12.89 7.35 -7.84
C LYS A 207 -12.49 6.00 -7.21
N ARG A 208 -11.22 5.88 -6.79
CA ARG A 208 -10.69 4.67 -6.16
C ARG A 208 -11.22 4.50 -4.75
N PHE A 209 -11.24 3.26 -4.26
CA PHE A 209 -11.51 2.98 -2.86
C PHE A 209 -10.48 3.71 -1.99
N PHE A 210 -10.94 4.22 -0.83
CA PHE A 210 -10.09 4.93 0.11
C PHE A 210 -10.42 4.48 1.53
N SER A 211 -9.43 3.87 2.20
CA SER A 211 -9.52 3.56 3.62
C SER A 211 -9.05 4.73 4.48
N LYS A 212 -9.66 4.88 5.66
CA LYS A 212 -9.29 5.89 6.66
C LYS A 212 -8.59 5.24 7.85
N THR A 213 -7.65 5.95 8.46
CA THR A 213 -7.01 5.47 9.70
C THR A 213 -7.96 5.40 10.90
N GLY A 214 -9.05 6.18 10.88
CA GLY A 214 -9.93 6.37 12.04
C GLY A 214 -9.34 7.34 13.05
N ARG A 215 -9.76 7.24 14.32
CA ARG A 215 -9.20 8.03 15.43
C ARG A 215 -7.72 7.66 15.63
N ILE A 216 -6.88 8.64 15.90
CA ILE A 216 -5.45 8.48 16.18
C ILE A 216 -5.15 9.25 17.45
N GLU A 217 -4.52 8.59 18.42
CA GLU A 217 -4.07 9.22 19.66
C GLU A 217 -2.72 9.94 19.45
N ASP A 218 -2.41 10.93 20.30
CA ASP A 218 -1.22 11.77 20.13
C ASP A 218 0.09 10.99 20.22
N ASN A 219 0.11 9.90 21.01
CA ASN A 219 1.26 9.00 21.10
C ASN A 219 1.46 8.16 19.82
N GLU A 220 0.37 7.68 19.22
CA GLU A 220 0.39 6.96 17.94
C GLU A 220 0.92 7.85 16.82
N LEU A 221 0.58 9.14 16.84
CA LEU A 221 1.03 10.06 15.80
C LEU A 221 2.56 10.20 15.76
N LYS A 222 3.22 10.12 16.93
CA LYS A 222 4.69 10.19 17.04
C LYS A 222 5.39 9.02 16.35
N GLU A 223 4.71 7.90 16.11
CA GLU A 223 5.29 6.76 15.39
C GLU A 223 5.72 7.12 13.96
N TRP A 224 5.07 8.09 13.33
CA TRP A 224 5.48 8.54 12.00
C TRP A 224 6.74 9.42 12.00
N LEU A 225 7.12 9.99 13.15
CA LEU A 225 8.38 10.76 13.26
C LEU A 225 9.62 9.88 13.05
N LYS A 226 9.51 8.56 13.29
CA LYS A 226 10.61 7.60 13.09
C LYS A 226 11.12 7.57 11.64
N GLU A 227 10.32 8.00 10.67
CA GLU A 227 10.74 8.08 9.26
C GLU A 227 11.38 9.41 8.88
N CYS A 228 11.22 10.45 9.71
CA CYS A 228 11.81 11.75 9.45
C CYS A 228 13.33 11.64 9.54
N SER A 229 14.03 12.28 8.61
CA SER A 229 15.50 12.31 8.54
C SER A 229 16.11 13.68 8.75
N GLY A 230 15.27 14.72 8.89
CA GLY A 230 15.75 16.05 9.25
C GLY A 230 16.26 16.09 10.69
N ASP A 231 17.23 16.97 10.94
CA ASP A 231 17.77 17.33 12.25
C ASP A 231 16.80 18.18 13.11
N GLY A 232 15.55 18.30 12.67
CA GLY A 232 14.54 19.17 13.27
C GLY A 232 14.51 20.58 12.67
N THR A 233 15.47 20.97 11.84
CA THR A 233 15.47 22.27 11.17
C THR A 233 14.28 22.39 10.22
N ARG A 234 13.58 23.52 10.31
CA ARG A 234 12.39 23.82 9.51
C ARG A 234 12.66 24.99 8.58
N TYR A 235 12.28 24.84 7.32
CA TYR A 235 12.48 25.88 6.30
C TYR A 235 11.13 26.43 5.84
N ARG A 236 10.87 27.71 6.15
CA ARG A 236 9.66 28.43 5.74
C ARG A 236 9.85 29.15 4.41
N VAL A 237 11.07 29.58 4.13
CA VAL A 237 11.53 30.05 2.83
C VAL A 237 12.47 28.97 2.28
N ILE A 238 12.34 28.66 0.99
CA ILE A 238 13.12 27.62 0.31
C ILE A 238 13.93 28.34 -0.77
N ASP A 239 15.24 28.43 -0.56
CA ASP A 239 16.14 29.21 -1.41
C ASP A 239 16.97 28.34 -2.36
N ASP A 240 17.12 27.05 -2.02
CA ASP A 240 17.91 26.07 -2.75
C ASP A 240 17.35 24.64 -2.61
N PHE A 241 17.92 23.69 -3.37
CA PHE A 241 17.50 22.28 -3.30
C PHE A 241 17.89 21.60 -1.98
N GLU A 242 18.90 22.11 -1.28
CA GLU A 242 19.34 21.53 -0.01
C GLU A 242 18.31 21.81 1.10
N SER A 243 17.86 23.05 1.23
CA SER A 243 16.76 23.47 2.10
C SER A 243 15.45 22.77 1.74
N ALA A 244 15.14 22.63 0.45
CA ALA A 244 14.01 21.84 -0.03
C ALA A 244 14.09 20.37 0.43
N SER A 245 15.27 19.75 0.29
CA SER A 245 15.55 18.38 0.72
C SER A 245 15.41 18.22 2.23
N LYS A 246 15.97 19.13 3.02
CA LYS A 246 15.89 19.07 4.49
C LYS A 246 14.45 19.24 5.00
N GLU A 247 13.67 20.16 4.43
CA GLU A 247 12.24 20.30 4.77
C GLU A 247 11.40 19.11 4.28
N ALA A 248 11.74 18.51 3.13
CA ALA A 248 11.12 17.27 2.67
C ALA A 248 11.46 16.08 3.58
N GLY A 249 12.69 16.01 4.10
CA GLY A 249 13.15 15.01 5.08
C GLY A 249 12.41 15.10 6.43
N SER A 250 11.71 16.21 6.66
CA SER A 250 10.78 16.40 7.77
C SER A 250 9.40 15.74 7.53
N CYS A 251 9.18 15.10 6.38
CA CYS A 251 7.92 14.43 6.05
C CYS A 251 7.72 13.16 6.86
N MET A 252 6.54 13.03 7.46
CA MET A 252 6.14 11.85 8.23
C MET A 252 5.82 10.63 7.37
N HIS A 253 5.77 10.73 6.04
CA HIS A 253 5.40 9.62 5.14
C HIS A 253 4.08 8.92 5.52
N CYS A 254 3.03 9.71 5.75
CA CYS A 254 1.73 9.21 6.18
C CYS A 254 0.86 8.57 5.08
N ASP A 255 1.32 8.56 3.82
CA ASP A 255 0.68 7.82 2.73
C ASP A 255 0.96 6.30 2.77
N CYS A 256 0.21 5.54 1.97
CA CYS A 256 0.45 4.12 1.80
C CYS A 256 1.44 3.87 0.66
N ARG A 257 2.54 3.17 0.95
CA ARG A 257 3.53 2.75 -0.06
C ARG A 257 2.98 1.75 -1.09
N ALA A 258 1.87 1.08 -0.78
CA ALA A 258 1.18 0.18 -1.68
C ALA A 258 -0.02 0.84 -2.39
N ALA A 259 -0.11 2.18 -2.44
CA ALA A 259 -1.28 2.87 -3.00
C ALA A 259 -1.64 2.42 -4.43
N SER A 260 -0.63 2.08 -5.25
CA SER A 260 -0.80 1.62 -6.63
C SER A 260 -1.17 0.14 -6.78
N ASN A 261 -0.70 -0.74 -5.89
CA ASN A 261 -0.76 -2.20 -6.04
C ASN A 261 -1.32 -2.96 -4.80
N CYS A 262 -2.03 -2.27 -3.91
CA CYS A 262 -2.62 -2.88 -2.72
C CYS A 262 -3.77 -3.83 -3.10
N ARG A 263 -3.54 -5.14 -2.97
CA ARG A 263 -4.55 -6.18 -3.25
C ARG A 263 -5.81 -6.04 -2.39
N LEU A 264 -5.69 -5.60 -1.14
CA LEU A 264 -6.87 -5.32 -0.30
C LEU A 264 -7.74 -4.20 -0.90
N ARG A 265 -7.10 -3.15 -1.44
CA ARG A 265 -7.80 -2.03 -2.10
C ARG A 265 -8.50 -2.52 -3.36
N GLU A 266 -7.82 -3.29 -4.19
CA GLU A 266 -8.39 -3.88 -5.43
C GLU A 266 -9.58 -4.80 -5.16
N VAL A 267 -9.50 -5.66 -4.13
CA VAL A 267 -10.61 -6.53 -3.73
C VAL A 267 -11.78 -5.69 -3.19
N ALA A 268 -11.52 -4.64 -2.42
CA ALA A 268 -12.57 -3.74 -1.95
C ALA A 268 -13.26 -2.99 -3.11
N GLU A 269 -12.49 -2.55 -4.12
CA GLU A 269 -12.99 -1.92 -5.34
C GLU A 269 -13.85 -2.87 -6.16
N SER A 270 -13.37 -4.10 -6.42
CA SER A 270 -14.13 -5.10 -7.21
C SER A 270 -15.43 -5.55 -6.54
N LEU A 271 -15.50 -5.49 -5.20
CA LEU A 271 -16.70 -5.74 -4.43
C LEU A 271 -17.57 -4.49 -4.22
N SER A 272 -17.19 -3.33 -4.78
CA SER A 272 -17.88 -2.05 -4.62
C SER A 272 -18.13 -1.68 -3.16
N LEU A 273 -17.15 -1.94 -2.29
CA LEU A 273 -17.23 -1.62 -0.87
C LEU A 273 -16.95 -0.15 -0.60
N LYS A 274 -17.47 0.34 0.51
CA LYS A 274 -17.07 1.60 1.13
C LYS A 274 -16.29 1.29 2.40
N ASP A 275 -15.38 2.17 2.78
CA ASP A 275 -14.66 2.03 4.04
C ASP A 275 -15.66 2.04 5.21
N PRO A 276 -15.54 1.13 6.19
CA PRO A 276 -16.40 1.13 7.37
C PRO A 276 -16.35 2.47 8.10
N SER A 277 -17.49 2.92 8.63
CA SER A 277 -17.59 4.22 9.32
C SER A 277 -16.74 4.31 10.59
N GLY A 278 -16.44 3.17 11.22
CA GLY A 278 -15.62 3.07 12.42
C GLY A 278 -14.48 2.07 12.25
N LYS A 279 -13.39 2.32 12.97
CA LYS A 279 -12.23 1.44 13.04
C LYS A 279 -12.12 0.84 14.44
N ILE A 280 -11.89 -0.47 14.51
CA ILE A 280 -11.63 -1.14 15.79
C ILE A 280 -10.18 -0.89 16.17
N VAL A 281 -9.97 -0.47 17.42
CA VAL A 281 -8.64 -0.27 18.00
C VAL A 281 -8.32 -1.45 18.89
N ASN A 282 -7.68 -2.47 18.32
CA ASN A 282 -7.22 -3.63 19.08
C ASN A 282 -5.84 -3.39 19.72
N LEU A 283 -4.98 -2.64 19.03
CA LEU A 283 -3.65 -2.25 19.46
C LEU A 283 -3.37 -0.81 19.02
N PRO A 284 -2.50 -0.08 19.76
CA PRO A 284 -1.96 1.18 19.29
C PRO A 284 -1.25 1.02 17.93
N LEU A 285 -1.33 2.03 17.08
CA LEU A 285 -0.51 2.10 15.88
C LEU A 285 0.96 2.12 16.29
N ALA A 286 1.74 1.30 15.61
CA ALA A 286 3.16 1.14 15.82
C ALA A 286 3.86 0.98 14.48
N LYS A 287 5.04 1.59 14.38
CA LYS A 287 5.93 1.55 13.23
C LYS A 287 7.30 1.06 13.67
N LYS A 288 7.79 0.03 12.99
CA LYS A 288 9.14 -0.50 13.15
C LYS A 288 9.90 -0.29 11.84
N ILE A 289 11.16 0.11 11.96
CA ILE A 289 12.05 0.37 10.82
C ILE A 289 13.34 -0.37 11.11
N ASN A 290 13.72 -1.27 10.22
CA ASN A 290 15.01 -1.91 10.22
C ASN A 290 15.94 -1.08 9.32
N HIS A 291 16.90 -0.39 9.93
CA HIS A 291 17.82 0.49 9.21
C HIS A 291 18.89 -0.26 8.42
N ARG A 292 19.11 -1.56 8.69
CA ARG A 292 20.10 -2.40 8.01
C ARG A 292 19.54 -3.01 6.72
N SER A 293 18.34 -3.58 6.80
CA SER A 293 17.69 -4.24 5.67
C SER A 293 16.75 -3.35 4.87
N GLY A 294 16.41 -2.19 5.43
CA GLY A 294 15.41 -1.28 4.89
C GLY A 294 13.98 -1.80 5.05
N LEU A 295 13.70 -2.75 5.95
CA LEU A 295 12.33 -3.19 6.19
C LEU A 295 11.57 -2.16 7.02
N ILE A 296 10.39 -1.73 6.56
CA ILE A 296 9.43 -1.00 7.39
C ILE A 296 8.19 -1.86 7.64
N PHE A 297 7.73 -1.90 8.89
CA PHE A 297 6.48 -2.53 9.29
C PHE A 297 5.54 -1.54 9.97
N GLU A 298 4.31 -1.43 9.46
CA GLU A 298 3.25 -0.61 10.02
C GLU A 298 2.05 -1.50 10.40
N ASN A 299 1.84 -1.71 11.71
CA ASN A 299 0.87 -2.69 12.18
C ASN A 299 -0.58 -2.35 11.78
N GLY A 300 -0.94 -1.07 11.71
CA GLY A 300 -2.29 -0.62 11.31
C GLY A 300 -2.64 -0.92 9.86
N LYS A 301 -1.65 -1.17 9.01
CA LYS A 301 -1.84 -1.58 7.61
C LYS A 301 -1.96 -3.11 7.48
N CYS A 302 -1.60 -3.88 8.50
CA CYS A 302 -1.53 -5.34 8.46
C CYS A 302 -2.92 -5.97 8.62
N ILE A 303 -3.25 -6.93 7.76
CA ILE A 303 -4.48 -7.75 7.84
C ILE A 303 -4.23 -9.13 8.46
N LYS A 304 -3.06 -9.34 9.09
CA LYS A 304 -2.71 -10.59 9.80
C LYS A 304 -2.85 -11.85 8.92
N CYS A 305 -2.48 -11.72 7.64
CA CYS A 305 -2.59 -12.81 6.67
C CYS A 305 -1.54 -13.92 6.85
N GLY A 306 -0.48 -13.64 7.63
CA GLY A 306 0.59 -14.59 7.92
C GLY A 306 1.42 -15.00 6.69
N LEU A 307 1.30 -14.32 5.55
CA LEU A 307 2.10 -14.66 4.37
C LEU A 307 3.59 -14.46 4.62
N CYS A 308 3.98 -13.32 5.21
CA CYS A 308 5.37 -13.01 5.56
C CYS A 308 6.00 -14.00 6.55
N VAL A 309 5.19 -14.62 7.42
CA VAL A 309 5.64 -15.66 8.35
C VAL A 309 5.91 -16.96 7.57
N ARG A 310 4.88 -17.46 6.87
CA ARG A 310 4.91 -18.78 6.22
C ARG A 310 5.88 -18.87 5.05
N VAL A 311 6.08 -17.79 4.30
CA VAL A 311 7.01 -17.80 3.13
C VAL A 311 8.47 -17.91 3.53
N CYS A 312 8.77 -17.60 4.79
CA CYS A 312 10.10 -17.64 5.34
C CYS A 312 10.27 -18.80 6.35
N GLU A 313 9.20 -19.53 6.69
CA GLU A 313 9.19 -20.60 7.69
C GLU A 313 10.15 -21.76 7.36
N ASP A 314 10.33 -22.07 6.07
CA ASP A 314 11.28 -23.09 5.59
C ASP A 314 12.72 -22.57 5.42
N SER A 315 12.97 -21.28 5.65
CA SER A 315 14.33 -20.76 5.58
C SER A 315 15.14 -21.30 6.76
N LYS A 316 16.24 -22.01 6.47
CA LYS A 316 17.21 -22.46 7.47
C LYS A 316 18.03 -21.30 8.06
N GLU A 317 17.70 -20.07 7.69
CA GLU A 317 18.35 -18.85 8.18
C GLU A 317 17.61 -18.31 9.41
N GLU A 318 18.37 -17.64 10.27
CA GLU A 318 17.98 -16.94 11.50
C GLU A 318 16.77 -15.97 11.33
N PRO A 319 16.22 -15.43 12.43
CA PRO A 319 14.79 -15.47 12.75
C PRO A 319 13.85 -14.70 11.83
N VAL A 320 12.73 -15.36 11.56
CA VAL A 320 11.64 -14.89 10.70
C VAL A 320 10.58 -14.17 11.54
N LEU A 321 9.92 -13.17 10.96
CA LEU A 321 8.71 -12.58 11.55
C LEU A 321 7.71 -13.68 11.93
N CYS A 322 7.08 -13.54 13.10
CA CYS A 322 6.12 -14.50 13.62
C CYS A 322 4.87 -13.80 14.17
N PHE A 323 3.87 -14.59 14.56
CA PHE A 323 2.73 -14.09 15.29
C PHE A 323 3.06 -13.99 16.79
N ILE A 324 2.92 -12.80 17.36
CA ILE A 324 2.94 -12.56 18.80
C ILE A 324 1.51 -12.34 19.29
N ASN A 325 1.25 -12.71 20.55
CA ASN A 325 -0.06 -12.72 21.20
C ASN A 325 -1.09 -13.65 20.53
N ARG A 326 -2.36 -13.57 20.96
CA ARG A 326 -3.49 -14.35 20.43
C ARG A 326 -4.76 -13.50 20.33
N GLY A 327 -5.70 -13.91 19.48
CA GLY A 327 -6.99 -13.24 19.31
C GLY A 327 -6.84 -11.83 18.70
N PHE A 328 -7.68 -10.90 19.14
CA PHE A 328 -7.75 -9.54 18.58
C PHE A 328 -6.43 -8.76 18.68
N ILE A 329 -5.64 -9.01 19.73
CA ILE A 329 -4.33 -8.38 19.98
C ILE A 329 -3.16 -9.09 19.30
N SER A 330 -3.43 -10.08 18.44
CA SER A 330 -2.38 -10.74 17.66
C SER A 330 -1.72 -9.74 16.70
N VAL A 331 -0.38 -9.80 16.60
CA VAL A 331 0.42 -8.89 15.78
C VAL A 331 1.58 -9.66 15.14
N ILE A 332 1.98 -9.25 13.93
CA ILE A 332 3.21 -9.73 13.32
C ILE A 332 4.38 -8.97 13.94
N SER A 333 5.41 -9.68 14.37
CA SER A 333 6.61 -9.10 14.99
C SER A 333 7.80 -10.03 14.81
N GLU A 334 9.00 -9.56 15.06
CA GLU A 334 10.17 -10.38 15.33
C GLU A 334 9.92 -11.33 16.53
N PRO A 335 10.58 -12.50 16.58
CA PRO A 335 10.58 -13.37 17.76
C PRO A 335 11.05 -12.64 19.02
N LEU A 336 10.58 -13.08 20.19
CA LEU A 336 10.87 -12.40 21.46
C LEU A 336 12.35 -12.40 21.86
N THR A 337 13.15 -13.29 21.26
CA THR A 337 14.60 -13.40 21.50
C THR A 337 15.42 -12.48 20.60
N GLU A 338 14.76 -11.66 19.78
CA GLU A 338 15.37 -10.99 18.63
C GLU A 338 14.96 -9.54 18.52
N GLU A 339 15.80 -8.78 17.82
CA GLU A 339 15.51 -7.39 17.48
C GLU A 339 15.00 -7.30 16.04
N PHE A 340 14.07 -6.36 15.79
CA PHE A 340 13.55 -6.14 14.44
C PHE A 340 14.68 -5.81 13.43
N ASP A 341 15.74 -5.16 13.90
CA ASP A 341 16.95 -4.82 13.13
C ASP A 341 17.78 -6.02 12.67
N ASN A 342 17.58 -7.20 13.27
CA ASN A 342 18.25 -8.43 12.86
C ASN A 342 17.62 -9.11 11.63
N THR A 343 16.45 -8.65 11.18
CA THR A 343 15.79 -9.21 9.98
C THR A 343 16.66 -9.00 8.73
N LEU A 344 16.97 -10.07 8.00
CA LEU A 344 17.89 -10.05 6.85
C LEU A 344 17.29 -9.37 5.61
N ILE A 345 18.15 -8.89 4.71
CA ILE A 345 17.75 -8.27 3.43
C ILE A 345 16.98 -9.27 2.55
N THR A 346 17.44 -10.51 2.46
CA THR A 346 16.81 -11.58 1.69
C THR A 346 15.37 -11.82 2.15
N GLN A 347 15.16 -11.95 3.46
CA GLN A 347 13.83 -12.08 4.06
C GLN A 347 12.98 -10.83 3.86
N THR A 348 13.58 -9.64 3.92
CA THR A 348 12.89 -8.38 3.68
C THR A 348 12.26 -8.33 2.30
N ASP A 349 13.02 -8.65 1.25
CA ASP A 349 12.52 -8.63 -0.13
C ASP A 349 11.37 -9.61 -0.32
N ILE A 350 11.49 -10.82 0.23
CA ILE A 350 10.45 -11.84 0.21
C ILE A 350 9.20 -11.33 0.92
N CYS A 351 9.33 -10.83 2.16
CA CYS A 351 8.22 -10.36 2.98
C CYS A 351 7.46 -9.19 2.33
N VAL A 352 8.18 -8.23 1.76
CA VAL A 352 7.60 -7.08 1.04
C VAL A 352 6.85 -7.57 -0.20
N SER A 353 7.45 -8.49 -0.98
CA SER A 353 6.85 -8.99 -2.22
C SER A 353 5.51 -9.73 -2.02
N VAL A 354 5.29 -10.33 -0.84
CA VAL A 354 4.08 -11.11 -0.55
C VAL A 354 3.03 -10.36 0.24
N CYS A 355 3.34 -9.18 0.78
CA CYS A 355 2.40 -8.41 1.57
C CYS A 355 1.22 -7.97 0.68
N PRO A 356 -0.03 -8.35 1.00
CA PRO A 356 -1.19 -7.95 0.18
C PRO A 356 -1.66 -6.51 0.46
N THR A 357 -0.98 -5.81 1.36
CA THR A 357 -1.25 -4.41 1.75
C THR A 357 0.07 -3.63 1.79
N GLY A 358 0.04 -2.39 2.27
CA GLY A 358 1.26 -1.61 2.53
C GLY A 358 1.85 -1.81 3.93
N ALA A 359 1.58 -2.93 4.61
CA ALA A 359 2.05 -3.15 5.97
C ALA A 359 3.56 -3.41 6.05
N LEU A 360 4.11 -4.10 5.05
CA LEU A 360 5.54 -4.34 4.89
C LEU A 360 5.98 -3.64 3.61
N ALA A 361 7.00 -2.79 3.69
CA ALA A 361 7.55 -2.10 2.53
C ALA A 361 9.05 -1.85 2.69
N LYS A 362 9.67 -1.25 1.68
CA LYS A 362 11.04 -0.75 1.75
C LYS A 362 11.11 0.66 2.31
N PHE A 363 12.03 0.85 3.24
CA PHE A 363 12.43 2.11 3.84
C PHE A 363 13.56 2.69 2.98
N ARG A 364 13.14 3.38 1.92
CA ARG A 364 13.95 3.99 0.85
C ARG A 364 14.32 3.04 -0.28
#